data_AF-A0A816HRL1-F1
#
_entry.id   AF-A0A816HRL1-F1
#
_cell.length_a   1.000
_cell.length_b   1.000
_cell.length_c   1.000
_cell.angle_alpha   90.00
_cell.angle_beta   90.00
_cell.angle_gamma   90.00
#
_symmetry.space_group_name_H-M   'P 1'
#
loop_
_entity.id
_entity.type
_entity.pdbx_description
1 polymer ?
#
loop_
_entity_poly.entity_id
_entity_poly.type
_entity_poly.pdbx_seq_one_letter_code
_entity_poly.pdbx_strand_id
1 'polypeptide(L)'
;PYIATVRLVLDPFSKLLTFILQNGTFQLEHIIELCSLSNRTFTRDREKLLLPRTIVNVLVEAMLHRYPCPDRNLLLMIQLILLDAGGTIYASAIVSDDVRAYDPHNVVRLWS
;
A
#
# COMPACT_ATOMS: atom_id res chain seq x y z
N PRO A 1 -12.37 -17.86 -16.28
CA PRO A 1 -11.40 -18.39 -15.29
C PRO A 1 -10.45 -17.34 -14.70
N TYR A 2 -9.83 -16.47 -15.51
CA TYR A 2 -8.76 -15.55 -15.09
C TYR A 2 -9.20 -14.29 -14.32
N ILE A 3 -10.34 -13.68 -14.70
CA ILE A 3 -10.94 -12.55 -13.97
C ILE A 3 -11.29 -12.94 -12.51
N ALA A 4 -11.53 -14.22 -12.25
CA ALA A 4 -11.77 -14.73 -10.91
C ALA A 4 -10.51 -14.63 -10.03
N THR A 5 -9.33 -14.94 -10.56
CA THR A 5 -8.06 -14.90 -9.81
C THR A 5 -7.71 -13.49 -9.33
N VAL A 6 -7.94 -12.47 -10.18
CA VAL A 6 -7.71 -11.07 -9.81
C VAL A 6 -8.60 -10.65 -8.65
N ARG A 7 -9.89 -10.98 -8.71
CA ARG A 7 -10.86 -10.69 -7.64
C ARG A 7 -10.55 -11.48 -6.37
N LEU A 8 -10.08 -12.72 -6.49
CA LEU A 8 -9.68 -13.57 -5.37
C LEU A 8 -8.49 -13.01 -4.59
N VAL A 9 -7.63 -12.18 -5.19
CA VAL A 9 -6.51 -11.54 -4.49
C VAL A 9 -6.87 -10.12 -4.04
N LEU A 10 -7.50 -9.32 -4.89
CA LEU A 10 -7.82 -7.93 -4.55
C LEU A 10 -8.86 -7.79 -3.43
N ASP A 11 -9.87 -8.65 -3.41
CA ASP A 11 -10.91 -8.59 -2.37
C ASP A 11 -10.34 -8.86 -0.96
N PRO A 12 -9.56 -9.93 -0.71
CA PRO A 12 -8.93 -10.12 0.60
C PRO A 12 -7.81 -9.10 0.87
N PHE A 13 -7.06 -8.66 -0.14
CA PHE A 13 -6.05 -7.60 0.03
C PHE A 13 -6.69 -6.31 0.53
N SER A 14 -7.77 -5.85 -0.11
CA SER A 14 -8.50 -4.65 0.29
C SER A 14 -9.03 -4.77 1.73
N LYS A 15 -9.68 -5.89 2.08
CA LYS A 15 -10.19 -6.13 3.43
C LYS A 15 -9.09 -6.16 4.49
N LEU A 16 -7.98 -6.83 4.20
CA LEU A 16 -6.82 -6.89 5.11
C LEU A 16 -6.24 -5.50 5.33
N LEU A 17 -6.07 -4.72 4.26
CA LEU A 17 -5.50 -3.38 4.33
C LEU A 17 -6.40 -2.45 5.14
N THR A 18 -7.72 -2.49 4.91
CA THR A 18 -8.70 -1.76 5.72
C THR A 18 -8.64 -2.17 7.19
N PHE A 19 -8.55 -3.47 7.48
CA PHE A 19 -8.46 -3.97 8.85
C PHE A 19 -7.20 -3.47 9.56
N ILE A 20 -6.04 -3.59 8.92
CA ILE A 20 -4.74 -3.15 9.46
C ILE A 20 -4.74 -1.64 9.68
N LEU A 21 -5.29 -0.87 8.74
CA LEU A 21 -5.39 0.58 8.83
C LEU A 21 -6.21 1.01 10.06
N GLN A 22 -7.31 0.31 10.33
CA GLN A 22 -8.24 0.62 11.42
C GLN A 22 -7.81 0.07 12.79
N ASN A 23 -7.23 -1.13 12.84
CA ASN A 23 -7.10 -1.89 14.10
C ASN A 23 -5.66 -2.30 14.42
N GLY A 24 -4.74 -2.20 13.46
CA GLY A 24 -3.38 -2.75 13.57
C GLY A 24 -2.32 -1.69 13.85
N THR A 25 -1.14 -2.17 14.24
CA THR A 25 0.12 -1.46 14.03
C THR A 25 0.91 -2.25 12.99
N PHE A 26 1.49 -1.56 12.01
CA PHE A 26 2.26 -2.21 10.95
C PHE A 26 3.51 -1.40 10.61
N GLN A 27 4.50 -2.07 10.03
CA GLN A 27 5.68 -1.45 9.44
C GLN A 27 5.47 -1.31 7.95
N LEU A 28 6.07 -0.27 7.36
CA LEU A 28 5.94 0.00 5.95
C LEU A 28 6.43 -1.18 5.09
N GLU A 29 7.54 -1.79 5.52
CA GLU A 29 8.17 -2.95 4.88
C GLU A 29 7.17 -4.10 4.66
N HIS A 30 6.42 -4.50 5.69
CA HIS A 30 5.44 -5.58 5.59
C HIS A 30 4.36 -5.32 4.54
N ILE A 31 3.91 -4.08 4.39
CA ILE A 31 2.91 -3.73 3.38
C ILE A 31 3.55 -3.71 1.98
N ILE A 32 4.79 -3.26 1.85
CA ILE A 32 5.53 -3.30 0.58
C ILE A 32 5.73 -4.75 0.13
N GLU A 33 6.11 -5.65 1.04
CA GLU A 33 6.24 -7.08 0.72
C GLU A 33 4.91 -7.69 0.27
N LEU A 34 3.82 -7.40 0.99
CA LEU A 34 2.47 -7.85 0.61
C LEU A 34 2.07 -7.35 -0.78
N CYS A 35 2.39 -6.09 -1.08
CA CYS A 35 2.18 -5.49 -2.40
C CYS A 35 3.01 -6.20 -3.47
N SER A 36 4.29 -6.47 -3.22
CA SER A 36 5.16 -7.20 -4.15
C SER A 36 4.63 -8.60 -4.45
N LEU A 37 4.22 -9.35 -3.42
CA LEU A 37 3.66 -10.69 -3.57
C LEU A 37 2.35 -10.67 -4.37
N SER A 38 1.45 -9.73 -4.05
CA SER A 38 0.18 -9.55 -4.77
C SER A 38 0.40 -9.11 -6.21
N ASN A 39 1.43 -8.30 -6.48
CA ASN A 39 1.76 -7.87 -7.83
C ASN A 39 2.25 -9.03 -8.71
N ARG A 40 3.00 -9.99 -8.15
CA ARG A 40 3.48 -11.18 -8.87
C ARG A 40 2.36 -12.11 -9.32
N THR A 41 1.23 -12.12 -8.61
CA THR A 41 0.04 -12.87 -9.04
C THR A 41 -0.67 -12.28 -10.26
N PHE A 42 -0.40 -11.01 -10.61
CA PHE A 42 -0.99 -10.37 -11.79
C PHE A 42 -0.08 -10.55 -13.02
N THR A 43 -0.61 -11.19 -14.06
CA THR A 43 0.17 -11.49 -15.27
C THR A 43 0.10 -10.41 -16.34
N ARG A 44 -0.84 -9.46 -16.23
CA ARG A 44 -1.05 -8.36 -17.19
C ARG A 44 -0.78 -7.02 -16.54
N ASP A 45 -0.11 -6.13 -17.26
CA ASP A 45 0.22 -4.78 -16.74
C ASP A 45 -1.03 -4.00 -16.33
N ARG A 46 -2.15 -4.15 -17.04
CA ARG A 46 -3.43 -3.51 -16.67
C ARG A 46 -3.96 -3.95 -15.31
N GLU A 47 -3.60 -5.14 -14.84
CA GLU A 47 -4.05 -5.67 -13.56
C GLU A 47 -3.13 -5.26 -12.42
N LYS A 48 -1.83 -5.14 -12.71
CA LYS A 48 -0.88 -4.53 -11.78
C LYS A 48 -1.36 -3.14 -11.34
N LEU A 49 -1.98 -2.36 -12.25
CA LEU A 49 -2.59 -1.05 -11.94
C LEU A 49 -3.79 -1.11 -10.99
N LEU A 50 -4.44 -2.27 -10.81
CA LEU A 50 -5.58 -2.40 -9.90
C LEU A 50 -5.15 -2.42 -8.43
N LEU A 51 -3.92 -2.83 -8.15
CA LEU A 51 -3.38 -2.89 -6.81
C LEU A 51 -3.12 -1.50 -6.19
N PRO A 52 -2.37 -0.58 -6.83
CA PRO A 52 -2.22 0.79 -6.32
C PRO A 52 -3.57 1.52 -6.30
N ARG A 53 -4.46 1.27 -7.28
CA ARG A 53 -5.83 1.81 -7.26
C ARG A 53 -6.62 1.35 -6.03
N THR A 54 -6.49 0.09 -5.64
CA THR A 54 -7.13 -0.45 -4.43
C THR A 54 -6.59 0.22 -3.17
N ILE A 55 -5.27 0.40 -3.08
CA ILE A 55 -4.62 1.08 -1.95
C ILE A 55 -5.13 2.52 -1.79
N VAL A 56 -5.18 3.27 -2.90
CA VAL A 56 -5.73 4.64 -2.92
C VAL A 56 -7.19 4.65 -2.48
N ASN A 57 -8.01 3.72 -2.98
CA ASN A 57 -9.42 3.64 -2.59
C ASN A 57 -9.59 3.37 -1.08
N VAL A 58 -8.83 2.43 -0.51
CA VAL A 58 -8.86 2.14 0.94
C VAL A 58 -8.47 3.37 1.75
N LEU A 59 -7.45 4.12 1.31
CA LEU A 59 -7.03 5.36 1.98
C LEU A 59 -8.12 6.44 1.91
N VAL A 60 -8.68 6.67 0.72
CA VAL A 60 -9.75 7.67 0.52
C VAL A 60 -10.98 7.32 1.35
N GLU A 61 -11.40 6.04 1.33
CA GLU A 61 -12.50 5.56 2.16
C GLU A 61 -12.21 5.79 3.64
N ALA A 62 -10.97 5.57 4.09
CA ALA A 62 -10.62 5.80 5.49
C ALA A 62 -10.67 7.25 5.92
N MET A 63 -10.26 8.17 5.04
CA MET A 63 -10.33 9.61 5.28
C MET A 63 -11.76 10.13 5.26
N LEU A 64 -12.59 9.66 4.31
CA LEU A 64 -13.97 10.12 4.14
C LEU A 64 -14.89 9.61 5.25
N HIS A 65 -14.77 8.34 5.65
CA HIS A 65 -15.64 7.73 6.65
C HIS A 65 -15.21 8.02 8.10
N ARG A 66 -14.17 8.84 8.31
CA ARG A 66 -13.61 9.17 9.62
C ARG A 66 -13.38 7.94 10.50
N TYR A 67 -12.79 6.89 9.93
CA TYR A 67 -12.46 5.72 10.75
C TYR A 67 -11.54 6.16 11.89
N PRO A 68 -11.64 5.53 13.09
CA PRO A 68 -10.67 5.71 14.15
C PRO A 68 -9.34 5.09 13.69
N CYS A 69 -8.62 5.81 12.85
CA CYS A 69 -7.35 5.41 12.27
C CYS A 69 -6.22 6.14 12.99
N PRO A 70 -5.24 5.44 13.55
CA PRO A 70 -4.05 6.09 14.10
C PRO A 70 -3.33 6.90 13.03
N ASP A 71 -2.93 8.14 13.36
CA ASP A 71 -2.20 9.03 12.44
C ASP A 71 -0.97 8.35 11.80
N ARG A 72 -0.28 7.49 12.57
CA ARG A 72 0.84 6.69 12.06
C ARG A 72 0.45 5.82 10.87
N ASN A 73 -0.67 5.12 10.95
CA ASN A 73 -1.12 4.22 9.89
C ASN A 73 -1.50 5.01 8.64
N LEU A 74 -2.13 6.18 8.81
CA LEU A 74 -2.45 7.09 7.71
C LEU A 74 -1.18 7.59 7.02
N LEU A 75 -0.18 8.02 7.78
CA LEU A 75 1.10 8.49 7.26
C LEU A 75 1.85 7.40 6.49
N LEU A 76 1.82 6.15 6.98
CA LEU A 76 2.43 5.01 6.29
C LEU A 76 1.74 4.68 4.97
N MET A 77 0.40 4.77 4.92
CA MET A 77 -0.35 4.57 3.67
C MET A 77 -0.06 5.66 2.64
N ILE A 78 0.05 6.91 3.08
CA ILE A 78 0.44 8.02 2.21
C ILE A 78 1.88 7.82 1.73
N GLN A 79 2.80 7.43 2.62
CA GLN A 79 4.18 7.10 2.26
C GLN A 79 4.24 5.99 1.20
N LEU A 80 3.44 4.93 1.34
CA LEU A 80 3.37 3.83 0.37
C LEU A 80 2.96 4.31 -1.03
N ILE A 81 1.95 5.17 -1.12
CA ILE A 81 1.48 5.74 -2.39
C ILE A 81 2.53 6.68 -2.98
N LEU A 82 3.18 7.50 -2.15
CA LEU A 82 4.25 8.38 -2.60
C LEU A 82 5.44 7.59 -3.12
N LEU A 83 5.81 6.49 -2.45
CA LEU A 83 6.88 5.59 -2.89
C LEU A 83 6.60 5.04 -4.29
N ASP A 84 5.37 4.60 -4.59
CA ASP A 84 4.96 4.18 -5.94
C ASP A 84 5.13 5.31 -6.98
N ALA A 85 4.87 6.56 -6.59
CA ALA A 85 5.08 7.75 -7.42
C ALA A 85 6.54 8.26 -7.47
N GLY A 86 7.49 7.59 -6.78
CA GLY A 86 8.89 8.01 -6.66
C GLY A 86 9.14 9.15 -5.67
N GLY A 87 8.16 9.48 -4.82
CA GLY A 87 8.25 10.47 -3.76
C GLY A 87 8.43 9.86 -2.36
N THR A 88 8.71 10.72 -1.38
CA THR A 88 8.76 10.35 0.04
C THR A 88 8.27 11.53 0.88
N ILE A 89 7.62 11.24 2.01
CA ILE A 89 7.38 12.25 3.04
C ILE A 89 8.72 12.47 3.74
N TYR A 90 9.23 13.70 3.75
CA TYR A 90 10.44 14.02 4.49
C TYR A 90 10.19 13.81 5.99
N ALA A 91 11.07 13.03 6.62
CA ALA A 91 11.05 12.52 7.99
C ALA A 91 10.27 13.36 9.01
N SER A 92 9.02 12.97 9.28
CA SER A 92 8.51 13.02 10.66
C SER A 92 9.11 11.82 11.40
N ALA A 93 9.45 11.97 12.68
CA ALA A 93 10.06 10.94 13.52
C ALA A 93 9.34 9.57 13.50
N ILE A 94 8.10 9.53 13.00
CA ILE A 94 7.23 8.37 12.85
C ILE A 94 7.61 7.46 11.67
N VAL A 95 8.17 8.03 10.59
CA VAL A 95 8.51 7.34 9.32
C VAL A 95 10.03 7.22 9.11
N SER A 96 10.81 7.77 10.05
CA SER A 96 12.25 8.01 9.88
C SER A 96 13.11 6.74 9.91
N ASP A 97 12.70 5.70 10.64
CA ASP A 97 13.39 4.40 10.63
C ASP A 97 13.01 3.57 9.38
N ASP A 98 11.75 3.62 8.95
CA ASP A 98 11.25 2.87 7.79
C ASP A 98 11.80 3.42 6.45
N VAL A 99 11.97 4.74 6.32
CA VAL A 99 12.38 5.39 5.05
C VAL A 99 13.90 5.29 4.80
N ARG A 100 14.74 5.20 5.84
CA ARG A 100 16.20 5.13 5.66
C ARG A 100 16.67 3.82 5.01
N ALA A 101 15.82 2.80 4.98
CA ALA A 101 16.08 1.52 4.32
C ALA A 101 15.71 1.51 2.83
N TYR A 102 14.90 2.47 2.35
CA TYR A 102 14.38 2.48 0.98
C TYR A 102 15.01 3.57 0.12
N ASP A 103 15.93 3.18 -0.76
CA ASP A 103 16.49 4.05 -1.80
C ASP A 103 15.40 4.41 -2.83
N PRO A 104 15.01 5.70 -2.97
CA PRO A 104 13.97 6.14 -3.91
C PRO A 104 14.24 5.71 -5.36
N HIS A 105 15.49 5.47 -5.76
CA HIS A 105 15.81 4.97 -7.11
C HIS A 105 15.47 3.49 -7.32
N ASN A 106 15.47 2.67 -6.25
CA ASN A 106 15.00 1.27 -6.30
C ASN A 106 13.48 1.17 -6.12
N VAL A 107 12.86 2.16 -5.47
CA VAL A 107 11.43 2.19 -5.15
C VAL A 107 10.57 2.44 -6.39
N VAL A 108 11.02 3.26 -7.34
CA VAL A 108 10.32 3.52 -8.62
C VAL A 108 10.06 2.22 -9.42
N ARG A 109 10.75 1.12 -9.09
CA ARG A 109 10.57 -0.20 -9.70
C ARG A 109 9.70 -1.17 -8.90
N LEU A 110 9.18 -0.83 -7.72
CA LEU A 110 8.42 -1.77 -6.87
C LEU A 110 7.18 -2.37 -7.57
N TRP A 111 6.71 -1.72 -8.64
CA TRP A 111 5.46 -2.06 -9.33
C TRP A 111 5.63 -2.31 -10.83
N SER A 112 6.85 -2.16 -11.37
CA SER A 112 7.19 -2.40 -12.78
C SER A 112 7.58 -3.86 -13.02
#